data_AF-A0A0G2K513-F1
#
_entry.id   AF-A0A0G2K513-F1
#
_cell.length_a   1.000
_cell.length_b   1.000
_cell.length_c   1.000
_cell.angle_alpha   90.00
_cell.angle_beta   90.00
_cell.angle_gamma   90.00
#
_symmetry.space_group_name_H-M   'P 1'
#
loop_
_entity.id
_entity.type
_entity.pdbx_description
1 polymer ?
#
loop_
_entity_poly.entity_id
_entity_poly.type
_entity_poly.pdbx_seq_one_letter_code
_entity_poly.pdbx_strand_id
1 'polypeptide(L)'
;MFRLWEKGQAMLHVTWGSRVRVWSLVPALLGTPRALSSLENRMGAYRKMWNPKEPCNWAQQYRERFIPFSREQLLRLLIQALYDPINPDRETLDQPSLTDPERLSSEKEVLQALKPLLAQANFSPLSEDALAYALVVHHPQDEVQVTINLDQYIYIQFWALGQRVGQMPHKSSVGSKRGFFRKLPPVERRYFKRVVLAARTKGGHLVLKSFKDTPLEGLEQLLPELKVRTPMMQRALLNLMLVVSGVVFFVNVGMVILSDLKMATSLLLLLFAAFMGIRASKVFGQRRSAQALELAHMLYYRSTSNNSELLSALALRAQEEHIKEALLAHSFLGRQPGGPQGTPEETSRWLQSEVESWLLAQSGCDVTFNGPRALAHLQALTPSFGLFPPPELPQLDPLVLGTPEAPQAALGSSYPSP
;
A
#
# COMPACT_ATOMS: atom_id res chain seq x y z
N MET A 1 -12.05 -76.71 26.81
CA MET A 1 -13.39 -76.13 26.57
C MET A 1 -13.29 -74.62 26.81
N PHE A 2 -12.67 -73.88 25.88
CA PHE A 2 -12.34 -72.46 26.09
C PHE A 2 -13.48 -71.56 25.61
N ARG A 3 -13.88 -70.59 26.45
CA ARG A 3 -14.96 -69.64 26.15
C ARG A 3 -14.50 -68.53 25.21
N LEU A 4 -15.46 -67.97 24.47
CA LEU A 4 -15.24 -66.95 23.44
C LEU A 4 -14.51 -65.70 23.97
N TRP A 5 -13.66 -65.17 23.10
CA TRP A 5 -13.05 -63.85 23.22
C TRP A 5 -13.96 -62.85 22.50
N GLU A 6 -14.58 -61.92 23.25
CA GLU A 6 -15.54 -60.96 22.69
C GLU A 6 -14.82 -59.75 22.08
N LYS A 7 -15.33 -59.26 20.94
CA LYS A 7 -14.64 -58.28 20.09
C LYS A 7 -14.69 -56.88 20.69
N GLY A 8 -13.52 -56.30 20.97
CA GLY A 8 -13.40 -54.86 21.21
C GLY A 8 -13.64 -54.06 19.92
N GLN A 9 -14.79 -53.39 19.81
CA GLN A 9 -15.00 -52.29 18.87
C GLN A 9 -15.02 -50.96 19.63
N ALA A 10 -13.93 -50.21 19.53
CA ALA A 10 -13.80 -48.89 20.11
C ALA A 10 -14.58 -47.84 19.27
N MET A 11 -15.88 -47.70 19.52
CA MET A 11 -16.67 -46.55 19.05
C MET A 11 -16.54 -45.37 20.01
N LEU A 12 -15.57 -44.50 19.76
CA LEU A 12 -15.46 -43.20 20.43
C LEU A 12 -16.52 -42.23 19.86
N HIS A 13 -17.76 -42.36 20.33
CA HIS A 13 -18.78 -41.34 20.11
C HIS A 13 -18.47 -40.10 20.97
N VAL A 14 -17.86 -39.10 20.33
CA VAL A 14 -17.64 -37.77 20.92
C VAL A 14 -19.00 -37.08 21.07
N THR A 15 -19.55 -37.10 22.28
CA THR A 15 -20.81 -36.40 22.60
C THR A 15 -20.58 -34.90 22.69
N TRP A 16 -21.39 -34.14 21.95
CA TRP A 16 -21.38 -32.68 21.97
C TRP A 16 -21.85 -32.13 23.33
N GLY A 17 -20.91 -31.87 24.23
CA GLY A 17 -21.16 -31.09 25.45
C GLY A 17 -21.44 -29.63 25.12
N SER A 18 -22.68 -29.20 25.32
CA SER A 18 -23.15 -27.83 25.12
C SER A 18 -22.53 -26.85 26.15
N ARG A 19 -21.29 -26.40 25.91
CA ARG A 19 -20.73 -25.25 26.63
C ARG A 19 -21.49 -23.98 26.23
N VAL A 20 -22.55 -23.68 27.00
CA VAL A 20 -23.21 -22.37 27.05
C VAL A 20 -22.14 -21.33 27.36
N ARG A 21 -21.71 -20.60 26.32
CA ARG A 21 -20.69 -19.57 26.45
C ARG A 21 -21.39 -18.31 26.95
N VAL A 22 -21.45 -18.18 28.27
CA VAL A 22 -21.98 -16.99 28.96
C VAL A 22 -21.34 -15.76 28.34
N TRP A 23 -22.17 -14.91 27.72
CA TRP A 23 -21.73 -13.59 27.28
C TRP A 23 -21.46 -12.75 28.53
N SER A 24 -20.19 -12.55 28.85
CA SER A 24 -19.77 -11.57 29.85
C SER A 24 -20.14 -10.18 29.35
N LEU A 25 -21.21 -9.63 29.93
CA LEU A 25 -21.65 -8.25 29.76
C LEU A 25 -20.57 -7.29 30.28
N VAL A 26 -19.65 -6.89 29.41
CA VAL A 26 -18.77 -5.73 29.62
C VAL A 26 -19.19 -4.64 28.62
N PRO A 27 -19.57 -3.42 29.06
CA PRO A 27 -20.41 -2.56 28.22
C PRO A 27 -19.61 -1.77 27.17
N ALA A 28 -20.08 -1.84 25.92
CA ALA A 28 -20.44 -0.72 25.02
C ALA A 28 -19.65 0.62 24.97
N LEU A 29 -18.42 0.74 25.50
CA LEU A 29 -17.60 1.96 25.42
C LEU A 29 -16.36 1.83 24.51
N LEU A 30 -16.05 0.63 24.00
CA LEU A 30 -15.04 0.44 22.98
C LEU A 30 -15.61 0.78 21.59
N GLY A 31 -14.97 1.73 20.92
CA GLY A 31 -15.34 2.39 19.64
C GLY A 31 -16.33 1.65 18.74
N THR A 32 -17.41 2.35 18.38
CA THR A 32 -18.53 1.82 17.58
C THR A 32 -18.06 1.09 16.31
N PRO A 33 -18.49 -0.17 16.06
CA PRO A 33 -18.12 -0.92 14.85
C PRO A 33 -18.76 -0.37 13.55
N ARG A 34 -19.44 0.78 13.63
CA ARG A 34 -20.24 1.37 12.55
C ARG A 34 -19.42 1.74 11.31
N ALA A 35 -18.14 2.08 11.47
CA ALA A 35 -17.24 2.43 10.36
C ALA A 35 -16.68 1.21 9.60
N LEU A 36 -16.57 0.05 10.26
CA LEU A 36 -16.28 -1.20 9.54
C LEU A 36 -17.56 -1.79 8.95
N SER A 37 -18.72 -1.64 9.60
CA SER A 37 -19.98 -2.12 9.03
C SER A 37 -20.43 -1.33 7.80
N SER A 38 -20.12 -0.03 7.67
CA SER A 38 -20.33 0.72 6.41
C SER A 38 -19.47 0.16 5.28
N LEU A 39 -18.19 -0.09 5.54
CA LEU A 39 -17.25 -0.70 4.59
C LEU A 39 -17.68 -2.12 4.19
N GLU A 40 -18.07 -2.97 5.15
CA GLU A 40 -18.58 -4.32 4.92
C GLU A 40 -19.84 -4.32 4.04
N ASN A 41 -20.76 -3.39 4.28
CA ASN A 41 -21.97 -3.24 3.47
C ASN A 41 -21.64 -2.83 2.03
N ARG A 42 -20.70 -1.89 1.83
CA ARG A 42 -20.21 -1.52 0.48
C ARG A 42 -19.50 -2.67 -0.20
N MET A 43 -18.62 -3.41 0.50
CA MET A 43 -17.99 -4.62 -0.01
C MET A 43 -19.03 -5.69 -0.38
N GLY A 44 -20.09 -5.82 0.40
CA GLY A 44 -21.24 -6.68 0.11
C GLY A 44 -22.00 -6.25 -1.15
N ALA A 45 -22.09 -4.95 -1.44
CA ALA A 45 -22.64 -4.44 -2.70
C ALA A 45 -21.72 -4.74 -3.88
N TYR A 46 -20.43 -4.42 -3.80
CA TYR A 46 -19.45 -4.73 -4.86
C TYR A 46 -19.35 -6.23 -5.18
N ARG A 47 -19.41 -7.11 -4.17
CA ARG A 47 -19.45 -8.57 -4.35
C ARG A 47 -20.70 -9.08 -5.11
N LYS A 48 -21.79 -8.32 -5.11
CA LYS A 48 -23.04 -8.66 -5.82
C LYS A 48 -23.07 -8.09 -7.25
N MET A 49 -22.18 -7.17 -7.60
CA MET A 49 -22.11 -6.63 -8.96
C MET A 49 -21.49 -7.67 -9.90
N TRP A 50 -22.15 -7.93 -11.02
CA TRP A 50 -21.62 -8.83 -12.06
C TRP A 50 -20.39 -8.24 -12.78
N ASN A 51 -20.33 -6.91 -12.89
CA ASN A 51 -19.16 -6.19 -13.38
C ASN A 51 -18.94 -4.92 -12.52
N PRO A 52 -18.19 -5.00 -11.41
CA PRO A 52 -17.93 -3.87 -10.53
C PRO A 52 -17.10 -2.80 -11.25
N LYS A 53 -17.61 -1.57 -11.30
CA LYS A 53 -16.90 -0.41 -11.88
C LYS A 53 -16.17 0.38 -10.79
N GLU A 54 -15.08 1.03 -11.18
CA GLU A 54 -14.37 1.97 -10.33
C GLU A 54 -15.28 3.15 -9.87
N PRO A 55 -15.02 3.76 -8.71
CA PRO A 55 -15.78 4.92 -8.24
C PRO A 55 -15.71 6.14 -9.18
N CYS A 56 -16.82 6.86 -9.30
CA CYS A 56 -16.89 8.11 -10.07
C CYS A 56 -15.95 9.20 -9.49
N ASN A 57 -15.48 10.11 -10.34
CA ASN A 57 -14.59 11.24 -9.99
C ASN A 57 -13.26 10.88 -9.31
N TRP A 58 -12.88 9.59 -9.31
CA TRP A 58 -11.59 9.07 -8.84
C TRP A 58 -10.40 9.96 -9.22
N ALA A 59 -10.29 10.28 -10.51
CA ALA A 59 -9.16 11.02 -11.07
C ALA A 59 -9.08 12.49 -10.62
N GLN A 60 -10.16 13.04 -10.07
CA GLN A 60 -10.18 14.36 -9.44
C GLN A 60 -9.95 14.28 -7.93
N GLN A 61 -10.40 13.20 -7.28
CA GLN A 61 -10.24 12.98 -5.84
C GLN A 61 -8.77 12.78 -5.45
N TYR A 62 -8.02 11.94 -6.18
CA TYR A 62 -6.63 11.57 -5.85
C TYR A 62 -5.57 12.32 -6.69
N ARG A 63 -5.90 13.50 -7.21
CA ARG A 63 -4.89 14.42 -7.77
C ARG A 63 -3.86 14.79 -6.70
N GLU A 64 -2.66 15.15 -7.15
CA GLU A 64 -1.68 15.79 -6.28
C GLU A 64 -2.20 17.20 -5.94
N ARG A 65 -2.54 17.41 -4.66
CA ARG A 65 -3.12 18.65 -4.10
C ARG A 65 -2.21 19.17 -2.98
N PHE A 66 -1.82 20.43 -3.03
CA PHE A 66 -0.82 21.06 -2.15
C PHE A 66 -1.49 21.78 -0.94
N ILE A 67 -0.98 21.65 0.31
CA ILE A 67 -1.69 21.93 1.60
C ILE A 67 -0.78 22.44 2.79
N PRO A 68 -1.21 23.38 3.71
CA PRO A 68 -0.30 24.16 4.60
C PRO A 68 -0.16 23.71 6.08
N PHE A 69 0.98 24.05 6.68
CA PHE A 69 1.45 23.72 8.05
C PHE A 69 2.31 24.84 8.69
N SER A 70 2.65 24.68 9.97
CA SER A 70 3.81 25.31 10.62
C SER A 70 4.69 24.24 11.27
N ARG A 71 5.98 24.26 10.90
CA ARG A 71 6.91 23.10 10.88
C ARG A 71 7.20 22.43 12.24
N GLU A 72 7.72 23.19 13.19
CA GLU A 72 8.61 22.62 14.23
C GLU A 72 7.87 22.23 15.51
N GLN A 73 6.84 22.99 15.86
CA GLN A 73 6.01 22.70 17.03
C GLN A 73 5.21 21.42 16.82
N LEU A 74 4.59 21.23 15.65
CA LEU A 74 3.74 20.06 15.41
C LEU A 74 4.51 18.76 15.19
N LEU A 75 5.73 18.76 14.62
CA LEU A 75 6.54 17.53 14.59
C LEU A 75 6.92 17.09 16.02
N ARG A 76 7.34 18.05 16.85
CA ARG A 76 7.71 17.79 18.25
C ARG A 76 6.49 17.32 19.06
N LEU A 77 5.35 17.99 18.94
CA LEU A 77 4.11 17.62 19.63
C LEU A 77 3.55 16.27 19.15
N LEU A 78 3.44 16.05 17.83
CA LEU A 78 2.82 14.84 17.29
C LEU A 78 3.66 13.59 17.58
N ILE A 79 4.99 13.66 17.44
CA ILE A 79 5.86 12.52 17.76
C ILE A 79 6.04 12.40 19.28
N GLN A 80 6.64 13.40 19.95
CA GLN A 80 7.08 13.25 21.34
C GLN A 80 5.92 13.26 22.37
N ALA A 81 4.86 14.03 22.12
CA ALA A 81 3.75 14.14 23.09
C ALA A 81 2.60 13.16 22.81
N LEU A 82 2.29 12.86 21.54
CA LEU A 82 1.14 12.02 21.18
C LEU A 82 1.52 10.59 20.76
N TYR A 83 2.58 10.39 19.97
CA TYR A 83 2.92 9.07 19.43
C TYR A 83 3.83 8.23 20.34
N ASP A 84 4.86 8.81 20.95
CA ASP A 84 5.82 8.06 21.77
C ASP A 84 5.20 7.21 22.91
N PRO A 85 4.11 7.62 23.59
CA PRO A 85 3.42 6.76 24.57
C PRO A 85 2.77 5.50 23.98
N ILE A 86 2.41 5.50 22.69
CA ILE A 86 1.79 4.37 21.99
C ILE A 86 2.71 3.67 20.99
N ASN A 87 3.92 4.18 20.78
CA ASN A 87 4.87 3.70 19.79
C ASN A 87 5.28 2.23 20.09
N PRO A 88 5.01 1.26 19.20
CA PRO A 88 5.37 -0.14 19.42
C PRO A 88 6.87 -0.41 19.32
N ASP A 89 7.63 0.47 18.66
CA ASP A 89 9.07 0.34 18.43
C ASP A 89 9.89 1.10 19.48
N ARG A 90 9.30 1.42 20.65
CA ARG A 90 9.94 2.24 21.69
C ARG A 90 10.95 1.43 22.50
N GLU A 91 12.17 1.95 22.60
CA GLU A 91 13.26 1.34 23.39
C GLU A 91 13.31 1.80 24.87
N THR A 92 12.67 2.92 25.22
CA THR A 92 12.67 3.46 26.60
C THR A 92 11.70 2.70 27.51
N LEU A 93 12.19 2.21 28.65
CA LEU A 93 11.43 1.36 29.59
C LEU A 93 10.55 2.12 30.58
N ASP A 94 10.74 3.43 30.77
CA ASP A 94 10.35 4.13 32.01
C ASP A 94 8.90 4.65 32.07
N GLN A 95 8.00 4.23 31.16
CA GLN A 95 6.58 4.61 31.23
C GLN A 95 5.66 3.41 31.50
N PRO A 96 4.63 3.57 32.35
CA PRO A 96 3.67 2.51 32.63
C PRO A 96 2.95 2.10 31.34
N SER A 97 2.77 0.79 31.18
CA SER A 97 2.05 0.22 30.03
C SER A 97 0.59 0.71 30.03
N LEU A 98 0.24 1.58 29.09
CA LEU A 98 -1.13 2.05 28.87
C LEU A 98 -2.09 0.85 28.76
N THR A 99 -3.27 0.98 29.38
CA THR A 99 -4.32 -0.02 29.20
C THR A 99 -4.85 0.04 27.75
N ASP A 100 -5.39 -1.05 27.24
CA ASP A 100 -5.92 -1.08 25.87
C ASP A 100 -6.99 -0.01 25.54
N PRO A 101 -7.96 0.34 26.41
CA PRO A 101 -8.87 1.46 26.11
C PRO A 101 -8.15 2.81 26.06
N GLU A 102 -7.19 3.08 26.96
CA GLU A 102 -6.40 4.33 26.97
C GLU A 102 -5.54 4.45 25.70
N ARG A 103 -4.83 3.37 25.34
CA ARG A 103 -4.06 3.26 24.10
C ARG A 103 -4.95 3.53 22.90
N LEU A 104 -6.16 2.98 22.86
CA LEU A 104 -7.12 3.18 21.76
C LEU A 104 -7.65 4.61 21.67
N SER A 105 -7.77 5.35 22.79
CA SER A 105 -8.02 6.80 22.75
C SER A 105 -6.82 7.58 22.21
N SER A 106 -5.61 7.35 22.73
CA SER A 106 -4.40 8.03 22.25
C SER A 106 -4.10 7.75 20.77
N GLU A 107 -4.32 6.52 20.30
CA GLU A 107 -4.28 6.17 18.87
C GLU A 107 -5.24 7.02 18.03
N LYS A 108 -6.47 7.23 18.50
CA LYS A 108 -7.43 8.09 17.79
C LYS A 108 -6.98 9.55 17.78
N GLU A 109 -6.41 10.05 18.86
CA GLU A 109 -5.86 11.41 18.93
C GLU A 109 -4.70 11.59 17.94
N VAL A 110 -3.75 10.65 17.89
CA VAL A 110 -2.70 10.62 16.87
C VAL A 110 -3.29 10.61 15.47
N LEU A 111 -4.30 9.79 15.19
CA LEU A 111 -4.92 9.76 13.86
C LEU A 111 -5.67 11.05 13.50
N GLN A 112 -6.23 11.78 14.48
CA GLN A 112 -6.81 13.11 14.22
C GLN A 112 -5.72 14.15 13.96
N ALA A 113 -4.63 14.14 14.74
CA ALA A 113 -3.48 15.04 14.55
C ALA A 113 -2.71 14.74 13.24
N LEU A 114 -2.73 13.49 12.78
CA LEU A 114 -2.08 13.04 11.55
C LEU A 114 -2.84 13.48 10.28
N LYS A 115 -4.16 13.67 10.33
CA LYS A 115 -4.97 14.10 9.16
C LYS A 115 -4.50 15.40 8.50
N PRO A 116 -4.30 16.53 9.22
CA PRO A 116 -3.79 17.75 8.59
C PRO A 116 -2.39 17.54 8.02
N LEU A 117 -1.52 16.79 8.72
CA LEU A 117 -0.17 16.48 8.28
C LEU A 117 -0.13 15.63 7.00
N LEU A 118 -1.01 14.63 6.89
CA LEU A 118 -1.19 13.87 5.65
C LEU A 118 -1.72 14.73 4.51
N ALA A 119 -2.70 15.58 4.78
CA ALA A 119 -3.21 16.51 3.79
C ALA A 119 -2.07 17.40 3.23
N GLN A 120 -1.23 17.97 4.12
CA GLN A 120 -0.03 18.77 3.79
C GLN A 120 1.04 18.02 3.00
N ALA A 121 1.22 16.73 3.27
CA ALA A 121 2.09 15.87 2.48
C ALA A 121 1.47 15.44 1.13
N ASN A 122 0.34 16.04 0.73
CA ASN A 122 -0.47 15.81 -0.48
C ASN A 122 -1.17 14.44 -0.53
N PHE A 123 -1.44 13.81 0.62
CA PHE A 123 -2.19 12.57 0.73
C PHE A 123 -3.70 12.83 0.86
N SER A 124 -4.48 12.21 -0.03
CA SER A 124 -5.94 12.25 0.01
C SER A 124 -6.50 10.97 0.65
N PRO A 125 -7.46 11.06 1.59
CA PRO A 125 -8.08 9.88 2.18
C PRO A 125 -8.85 9.08 1.12
N LEU A 126 -8.79 7.76 1.20
CA LEU A 126 -9.59 6.90 0.34
C LEU A 126 -11.05 6.94 0.76
N SER A 127 -11.95 7.06 -0.23
CA SER A 127 -13.39 6.90 0.01
C SER A 127 -13.70 5.45 0.39
N GLU A 128 -14.79 5.23 1.13
CA GLU A 128 -15.22 3.88 1.47
C GLU A 128 -15.56 3.04 0.22
N ASP A 129 -16.00 3.66 -0.88
CA ASP A 129 -16.21 2.98 -2.18
C ASP A 129 -14.89 2.55 -2.83
N ALA A 130 -13.88 3.44 -2.81
CA ALA A 130 -12.54 3.15 -3.31
C ALA A 130 -11.93 1.96 -2.58
N LEU A 131 -12.05 1.96 -1.25
CA LEU A 131 -11.57 0.87 -0.42
C LEU A 131 -12.40 -0.40 -0.66
N ALA A 132 -13.74 -0.31 -0.67
CA ALA A 132 -14.60 -1.47 -0.89
C ALA A 132 -14.38 -2.16 -2.23
N TYR A 133 -14.13 -1.40 -3.31
CA TYR A 133 -13.71 -1.93 -4.60
C TYR A 133 -12.38 -2.69 -4.47
N ALA A 134 -11.36 -2.04 -3.91
CA ALA A 134 -10.01 -2.56 -3.78
C ALA A 134 -9.85 -3.78 -2.86
N LEU A 135 -10.74 -3.96 -1.87
CA LEU A 135 -10.75 -5.13 -0.97
C LEU A 135 -11.66 -6.28 -1.47
N VAL A 136 -12.20 -6.18 -2.68
CA VAL A 136 -13.12 -7.17 -3.29
C VAL A 136 -12.68 -7.60 -4.69
N VAL A 137 -12.19 -6.67 -5.51
CA VAL A 137 -11.80 -6.93 -6.90
C VAL A 137 -10.33 -7.30 -6.95
N HIS A 138 -10.05 -8.59 -7.19
CA HIS A 138 -8.69 -9.10 -7.39
C HIS A 138 -8.29 -9.01 -8.88
N HIS A 139 -7.10 -8.49 -9.20
CA HIS A 139 -6.64 -8.47 -10.58
C HIS A 139 -6.15 -9.86 -11.04
N PRO A 140 -6.46 -10.33 -12.27
CA PRO A 140 -6.11 -11.70 -12.72
C PRO A 140 -4.61 -11.97 -12.89
N GLN A 141 -3.75 -10.94 -12.85
CA GLN A 141 -2.28 -11.08 -12.84
C GLN A 141 -1.66 -10.68 -11.48
N ASP A 142 -2.44 -10.68 -10.40
CA ASP A 142 -1.87 -10.72 -9.04
C ASP A 142 -1.64 -12.20 -8.67
N GLU A 143 -0.37 -12.61 -8.61
CA GLU A 143 0.00 -14.02 -8.31
C GLU A 143 -0.50 -14.49 -6.93
N VAL A 144 -0.68 -13.53 -6.01
CA VAL A 144 -1.15 -13.72 -4.64
C VAL A 144 -2.47 -13.00 -4.46
N GLN A 145 -3.57 -13.76 -4.55
CA GLN A 145 -4.88 -13.31 -4.08
C GLN A 145 -4.92 -13.44 -2.56
N VAL A 146 -5.43 -12.43 -1.88
CA VAL A 146 -5.64 -12.49 -0.43
C VAL A 146 -7.13 -12.43 -0.11
N THR A 147 -7.48 -12.55 1.16
CA THR A 147 -8.82 -12.36 1.65
C THR A 147 -8.71 -11.86 3.07
N ILE A 148 -9.42 -10.77 3.33
CA ILE A 148 -9.34 -10.04 4.59
C ILE A 148 -10.51 -10.45 5.46
N ASN A 149 -10.26 -10.58 6.76
CA ASN A 149 -11.31 -10.73 7.75
C ASN A 149 -11.45 -9.42 8.53
N LEU A 150 -12.46 -8.61 8.19
CA LEU A 150 -12.68 -7.31 8.84
C LEU A 150 -13.04 -7.46 10.32
N ASP A 151 -13.56 -8.62 10.75
CA ASP A 151 -13.76 -8.96 12.16
C ASP A 151 -12.47 -8.91 13.00
N GLN A 152 -11.27 -8.97 12.40
CA GLN A 152 -10.00 -8.87 13.12
C GLN A 152 -9.56 -7.43 13.38
N TYR A 153 -10.21 -6.44 12.77
CA TYR A 153 -9.84 -5.03 12.84
C TYR A 153 -10.75 -4.23 13.78
N ILE A 154 -10.23 -3.12 14.28
CA ILE A 154 -10.99 -2.07 14.98
C ILE A 154 -11.24 -0.90 14.03
N TYR A 155 -10.22 -0.50 13.28
CA TYR A 155 -10.31 0.47 12.20
C TYR A 155 -9.23 0.21 11.14
N ILE A 156 -9.52 0.64 9.92
CA ILE A 156 -8.60 0.64 8.78
C ILE A 156 -8.78 2.01 8.09
N GLN A 157 -7.68 2.71 7.85
CA GLN A 157 -7.67 3.97 7.12
C GLN A 157 -6.52 3.94 6.10
N PHE A 158 -6.85 4.33 4.87
CA PHE A 158 -5.90 4.48 3.79
C PHE A 158 -5.93 5.92 3.29
N TRP A 159 -4.75 6.43 2.97
CA TRP A 159 -4.59 7.65 2.18
C TRP A 159 -3.67 7.37 1.01
N ALA A 160 -3.95 7.97 -0.13
CA ALA A 160 -3.13 7.82 -1.32
C ALA A 160 -2.65 9.17 -1.84
N LEU A 161 -1.54 9.11 -2.55
CA LEU A 161 -0.86 10.23 -3.15
C LEU A 161 -0.49 9.90 -4.58
N GLY A 162 -0.94 10.75 -5.50
CA GLY A 162 -0.66 10.66 -6.93
C GLY A 162 -1.17 9.36 -7.55
N GLN A 163 -2.31 9.41 -8.22
CA GLN A 163 -2.71 8.35 -9.14
C GLN A 163 -1.93 8.40 -10.46
N ARG A 164 -1.61 7.26 -11.04
CA ARG A 164 -1.12 7.11 -12.43
C ARG A 164 -1.77 5.88 -13.07
N VAL A 165 -2.00 5.95 -14.38
CA VAL A 165 -2.30 4.79 -15.23
C VAL A 165 -1.00 4.44 -15.96
N GLY A 166 -0.62 3.17 -15.98
CA GLY A 166 0.53 2.76 -16.77
C GLY A 166 0.86 1.28 -16.63
N GLN A 167 1.83 0.84 -17.43
CA GLN A 167 2.32 -0.53 -17.39
C GLN A 167 3.12 -0.77 -16.10
N MET A 168 2.56 -1.56 -15.18
CA MET A 168 3.30 -1.99 -13.99
C MET A 168 4.25 -3.13 -14.33
N PRO A 169 5.57 -3.00 -14.09
CA PRO A 169 6.52 -4.08 -14.34
C PRO A 169 6.27 -5.24 -13.38
N HIS A 170 6.20 -6.46 -13.93
CA HIS A 170 6.05 -7.70 -13.17
C HIS A 170 7.35 -8.02 -12.41
N LYS A 171 7.56 -7.39 -11.26
CA LYS A 171 8.71 -7.61 -10.36
C LYS A 171 8.56 -8.91 -9.55
N SER A 172 8.33 -10.04 -10.22
CA SER A 172 8.47 -11.34 -9.57
C SER A 172 9.92 -11.80 -9.57
N SER A 173 10.48 -11.92 -8.37
CA SER A 173 11.83 -12.45 -8.17
C SER A 173 11.80 -13.92 -7.76
N VAL A 174 10.67 -14.42 -7.26
CA VAL A 174 10.56 -15.78 -6.70
C VAL A 174 10.29 -16.81 -7.80
N GLY A 175 11.22 -16.85 -8.77
CA GLY A 175 11.51 -18.06 -9.54
C GLY A 175 10.51 -18.47 -10.62
N SER A 176 10.44 -17.72 -11.72
CA SER A 176 10.49 -18.37 -13.05
C SER A 176 10.92 -17.44 -14.20
N LYS A 177 12.24 -17.35 -14.44
CA LYS A 177 12.77 -16.91 -15.75
C LYS A 177 12.76 -18.04 -16.81
N ARG A 178 12.22 -19.24 -16.50
CA ARG A 178 12.37 -20.46 -17.31
C ARG A 178 11.05 -21.12 -17.73
N GLY A 179 9.91 -20.46 -17.55
CA GLY A 179 8.62 -20.95 -18.06
C GLY A 179 8.39 -20.58 -19.53
N PHE A 180 8.06 -21.56 -20.37
CA PHE A 180 7.55 -21.34 -21.73
C PHE A 180 6.17 -20.67 -21.78
N PHE A 181 5.57 -20.39 -20.62
CA PHE A 181 4.38 -19.55 -20.51
C PHE A 181 4.74 -18.13 -20.96
N ARG A 182 4.39 -17.82 -22.22
CA ARG A 182 4.31 -16.48 -22.81
C ARG A 182 3.95 -15.48 -21.72
N LYS A 183 4.93 -14.65 -21.32
CA LYS A 183 4.69 -13.56 -20.36
C LYS A 183 3.44 -12.82 -20.80
N LEU A 184 2.44 -12.72 -19.94
CA LEU A 184 1.29 -11.86 -20.25
C LEU A 184 1.87 -10.46 -20.51
N PRO A 185 1.42 -9.76 -21.57
CA PRO A 185 1.85 -8.40 -21.79
C PRO A 185 1.53 -7.57 -20.53
N PRO A 186 2.40 -6.61 -20.15
CA PRO A 186 2.09 -5.72 -19.04
C PRO A 186 0.79 -4.99 -19.34
N VAL A 187 -0.23 -5.23 -18.51
CA VAL A 187 -1.52 -4.56 -18.61
C VAL A 187 -1.37 -3.18 -17.98
N GLU A 188 -1.98 -2.17 -18.60
CA GLU A 188 -2.11 -0.85 -17.98
C GLU A 188 -2.97 -0.95 -16.73
N ARG A 189 -2.41 -0.58 -15.58
CA ARG A 189 -3.12 -0.59 -14.31
C ARG A 189 -3.11 0.80 -13.68
N ARG A 190 -4.13 1.05 -12.86
CA ARG A 190 -4.19 2.20 -11.97
C ARG A 190 -3.38 1.89 -10.72
N TYR A 191 -2.40 2.73 -10.44
CA TYR A 191 -1.59 2.63 -9.24
C TYR A 191 -1.38 3.98 -8.58
N PHE A 192 -1.13 3.93 -7.28
CA PHE A 192 -0.77 5.08 -6.47
C PHE A 192 0.75 5.17 -6.34
N LYS A 193 1.30 6.36 -6.53
CA LYS A 193 2.72 6.68 -6.35
C LYS A 193 3.15 6.46 -4.92
N ARG A 194 2.33 6.87 -3.93
CA ARG A 194 2.47 6.47 -2.53
C ARG A 194 1.11 6.19 -1.88
N VAL A 195 1.10 5.29 -0.90
CA VAL A 195 -0.04 4.96 -0.04
C VAL A 195 0.43 4.99 1.40
N VAL A 196 -0.41 5.51 2.29
CA VAL A 196 -0.26 5.40 3.76
C VAL A 196 -1.40 4.54 4.28
N LEU A 197 -1.06 3.59 5.14
CA LEU A 197 -1.96 2.71 5.85
C LEU A 197 -1.84 3.00 7.35
N ALA A 198 -3.00 3.21 7.99
CA ALA A 198 -3.17 3.12 9.43
C ALA A 198 -4.20 2.05 9.76
N ALA A 199 -3.82 1.02 10.52
CA ALA A 199 -4.74 -0.03 10.93
C ALA A 199 -4.46 -0.50 12.35
N ARG A 200 -5.52 -0.80 13.11
CA ARG A 200 -5.46 -1.45 14.42
C ARG A 200 -6.24 -2.75 14.39
N THR A 201 -5.59 -3.82 14.81
CA THR A 201 -6.21 -5.14 14.98
C THR A 201 -6.70 -5.31 16.43
N LYS A 202 -7.69 -6.19 16.65
CA LYS A 202 -8.33 -6.38 17.96
C LYS A 202 -7.37 -6.87 19.06
N GLY A 203 -6.26 -7.52 18.70
CA GLY A 203 -5.23 -7.99 19.63
C GLY A 203 -3.82 -7.45 19.36
N GLY A 204 -3.67 -6.47 18.46
CA GLY A 204 -2.39 -5.84 18.14
C GLY A 204 -2.29 -4.40 18.66
N HIS A 205 -1.54 -3.55 17.95
CA HIS A 205 -1.42 -2.11 18.17
C HIS A 205 -1.68 -1.34 16.86
N LEU A 206 -1.72 0.00 16.89
CA LEU A 206 -1.75 0.82 15.68
C LEU A 206 -0.49 0.59 14.83
N VAL A 207 -0.68 0.01 13.66
CA VAL A 207 0.36 -0.13 12.63
C VAL A 207 0.24 1.02 11.65
N LEU A 208 1.29 1.85 11.55
CA LEU A 208 1.44 2.90 10.56
C LEU A 208 2.49 2.48 9.53
N LYS A 209 2.14 2.41 8.24
CA LYS A 209 3.11 2.06 7.17
C LYS A 209 2.85 2.85 5.90
N SER A 210 3.91 3.17 5.17
CA SER A 210 3.79 3.70 3.80
C SER A 210 4.48 2.82 2.77
N PHE A 211 3.85 2.79 1.60
CA PHE A 211 4.22 1.98 0.46
C PHE A 211 4.27 2.86 -0.79
N LYS A 212 5.20 2.57 -1.70
CA LYS A 212 5.26 3.15 -3.05
C LYS A 212 4.70 2.20 -4.10
N ASP A 213 4.30 2.76 -5.24
CA ASP A 213 3.93 2.02 -6.45
C ASP A 213 2.93 0.88 -6.17
N THR A 214 1.79 1.22 -5.57
CA THR A 214 0.76 0.25 -5.15
C THR A 214 -0.42 0.26 -6.11
N PRO A 215 -0.77 -0.87 -6.77
CA PRO A 215 -1.95 -0.95 -7.63
C PRO A 215 -3.24 -0.89 -6.82
N LEU A 216 -4.32 -0.39 -7.44
CA LEU A 216 -5.62 -0.24 -6.78
C LEU A 216 -6.14 -1.57 -6.21
N GLU A 217 -6.14 -2.62 -7.03
CA GLU A 217 -6.60 -3.97 -6.69
C GLU A 217 -5.68 -4.68 -5.67
N GLY A 218 -4.47 -4.14 -5.46
CA GLY A 218 -3.48 -4.68 -4.52
C GLY A 218 -3.48 -4.03 -3.14
N LEU A 219 -4.38 -3.08 -2.84
CA LEU A 219 -4.46 -2.49 -1.50
C LEU A 219 -4.74 -3.54 -0.41
N GLU A 220 -5.48 -4.60 -0.75
CA GLU A 220 -5.73 -5.72 0.17
C GLU A 220 -4.44 -6.42 0.66
N GLN A 221 -3.39 -6.41 -0.16
CA GLN A 221 -2.11 -7.05 0.15
C GLN A 221 -1.27 -6.25 1.17
N LEU A 222 -1.59 -4.96 1.38
CA LEU A 222 -0.87 -4.10 2.33
C LEU A 222 -1.28 -4.31 3.79
N LEU A 223 -2.42 -4.97 4.04
CA LEU A 223 -2.98 -5.10 5.38
C LEU A 223 -2.19 -6.10 6.26
N PRO A 224 -2.04 -5.85 7.58
CA PRO A 224 -1.20 -6.70 8.44
C PRO A 224 -1.76 -8.11 8.66
N GLU A 225 -3.05 -8.21 8.98
CA GLU A 225 -3.80 -9.46 9.15
C GLU A 225 -4.56 -9.77 7.86
N LEU A 226 -4.05 -10.74 7.09
CA LEU A 226 -4.69 -11.22 5.86
C LEU A 226 -4.55 -12.74 5.70
N LYS A 227 -5.42 -13.34 4.89
CA LYS A 227 -5.41 -14.77 4.60
C LYS A 227 -5.13 -15.00 3.12
N VAL A 228 -3.98 -15.59 2.80
CA VAL A 228 -3.65 -15.98 1.41
C VAL A 228 -4.71 -16.94 0.87
N ARG A 229 -5.31 -16.57 -0.27
CA ARG A 229 -6.36 -17.31 -0.95
C ARG A 229 -5.80 -17.93 -2.22
N THR A 230 -5.84 -19.25 -2.30
CA THR A 230 -5.64 -19.97 -3.57
C THR A 230 -6.99 -20.05 -4.31
N PRO A 231 -7.12 -19.54 -5.55
CA PRO A 231 -8.38 -19.60 -6.30
C PRO A 231 -8.85 -21.04 -6.57
N MET A 232 -10.17 -21.23 -6.68
CA MET A 232 -10.78 -22.55 -6.80
C MET A 232 -10.32 -23.31 -8.05
N MET A 233 -10.22 -22.64 -9.19
CA MET A 233 -9.72 -23.26 -10.43
C MET A 233 -8.27 -23.74 -10.30
N GLN A 234 -7.41 -22.99 -9.59
CA GLN A 234 -6.03 -23.37 -9.35
C GLN A 234 -5.92 -24.54 -8.36
N ARG A 235 -6.79 -24.60 -7.33
CA ARG A 235 -6.94 -25.79 -6.46
C ARG A 235 -7.38 -27.02 -7.25
N ALA A 236 -8.39 -26.87 -8.11
CA ALA A 236 -8.92 -27.95 -8.94
C ALA A 236 -7.84 -28.49 -9.91
N LEU A 237 -7.11 -27.62 -10.60
CA LEU A 237 -6.00 -28.00 -11.47
C LEU A 237 -4.88 -28.70 -10.70
N LEU A 238 -4.55 -28.24 -9.49
CA LEU A 238 -3.54 -28.88 -8.65
C LEU A 238 -3.97 -30.28 -8.19
N ASN A 239 -5.24 -30.45 -7.80
CA ASN A 239 -5.82 -31.75 -7.49
C ASN A 239 -5.82 -32.68 -8.71
N LEU A 240 -6.18 -32.18 -9.89
CA LEU A 240 -6.17 -32.96 -11.13
C LEU A 240 -4.75 -33.47 -11.45
N MET A 241 -3.75 -32.60 -11.39
CA MET A 241 -2.35 -32.98 -11.62
C MET A 241 -1.83 -33.98 -10.56
N LEU A 242 -2.24 -33.83 -9.30
CA LEU A 242 -1.94 -34.78 -8.23
C LEU A 242 -2.56 -36.16 -8.51
N VAL A 243 -3.82 -36.21 -8.96
CA VAL A 243 -4.53 -37.45 -9.31
C VAL A 243 -3.86 -38.14 -10.51
N VAL A 244 -3.65 -37.42 -11.62
CA VAL A 244 -3.01 -37.98 -12.83
C VAL A 244 -1.62 -38.56 -12.51
N SER A 245 -0.77 -37.79 -11.82
CA SER A 245 0.56 -38.26 -11.43
C SER A 245 0.55 -39.32 -10.32
N GLY A 246 -0.53 -39.43 -9.55
CA GLY A 246 -0.78 -40.53 -8.62
C GLY A 246 -1.11 -41.83 -9.33
N VAL A 247 -2.03 -41.79 -10.32
CA VAL A 247 -2.42 -42.95 -11.12
C VAL A 247 -1.21 -43.53 -11.86
N VAL A 248 -0.39 -42.68 -12.51
CA VAL A 248 0.84 -43.13 -13.19
C VAL A 248 1.82 -43.80 -12.21
N PHE A 249 1.99 -43.26 -10.99
CA PHE A 249 2.84 -43.87 -9.97
C PHE A 249 2.26 -45.21 -9.47
N PHE A 250 0.95 -45.30 -9.28
CA PHE A 250 0.29 -46.55 -8.86
C PHE A 250 0.39 -47.66 -9.92
N VAL A 251 0.14 -47.34 -11.19
CA VAL A 251 0.25 -48.31 -12.29
C VAL A 251 1.70 -48.80 -12.43
N ASN A 252 2.69 -47.90 -12.38
CA ASN A 252 4.08 -48.30 -12.60
C ASN A 252 4.70 -48.99 -11.37
N VAL A 253 4.58 -48.40 -10.18
CA VAL A 253 5.26 -48.89 -8.95
C VAL A 253 4.39 -49.88 -8.19
N GLY A 254 3.07 -49.63 -8.12
CA GLY A 254 2.14 -50.51 -7.43
C GLY A 254 1.99 -51.87 -8.10
N MET A 255 2.03 -51.94 -9.44
CA MET A 255 1.98 -53.21 -10.17
C MET A 255 3.23 -54.07 -9.91
N VAL A 256 4.42 -53.47 -9.86
CA VAL A 256 5.68 -54.17 -9.52
C VAL A 256 5.66 -54.71 -8.09
N ILE A 257 5.17 -53.91 -7.12
CA ILE A 257 5.03 -54.36 -5.73
C ILE A 257 4.01 -55.52 -5.62
N LEU A 258 2.94 -55.49 -6.41
CA LEU A 258 1.92 -56.54 -6.40
C LEU A 258 2.44 -57.86 -7.02
N SER A 259 3.22 -57.78 -8.11
CA SER A 259 3.78 -58.95 -8.78
C SER A 259 4.92 -59.60 -7.99
N ASP A 260 5.88 -58.79 -7.53
CA ASP A 260 7.15 -59.30 -7.00
C ASP A 260 7.06 -59.59 -5.51
N LEU A 261 6.47 -58.67 -4.73
CA LEU A 261 6.41 -58.77 -3.27
C LEU A 261 5.14 -59.47 -2.75
N LYS A 262 4.18 -59.81 -3.63
CA LYS A 262 2.90 -60.46 -3.30
C LYS A 262 2.16 -59.80 -2.12
N MET A 263 2.29 -58.48 -2.01
CA MET A 263 1.70 -57.70 -0.92
C MET A 263 0.16 -57.75 -0.96
N ALA A 264 -0.47 -57.80 0.21
CA ALA A 264 -1.93 -57.70 0.31
C ALA A 264 -2.42 -56.37 -0.31
N THR A 265 -3.41 -56.45 -1.20
CA THR A 265 -3.93 -55.29 -1.97
C THR A 265 -4.44 -54.17 -1.05
N SER A 266 -5.04 -54.51 0.09
CA SER A 266 -5.47 -53.54 1.11
C SER A 266 -4.31 -52.78 1.74
N LEU A 267 -3.18 -53.45 2.03
CA LEU A 267 -1.97 -52.81 2.56
C LEU A 267 -1.31 -51.91 1.51
N LEU A 268 -1.23 -52.37 0.25
CA LEU A 268 -0.73 -51.56 -0.87
C LEU A 268 -1.54 -50.27 -1.04
N LEU A 269 -2.87 -50.36 -1.02
CA LEU A 269 -3.76 -49.20 -1.13
C LEU A 269 -3.62 -48.25 0.08
N LEU A 270 -3.47 -48.78 1.30
CA LEU A 270 -3.23 -47.96 2.51
C LEU A 270 -1.90 -47.19 2.43
N LEU A 271 -0.81 -47.88 2.07
CA LEU A 271 0.51 -47.26 1.92
C LEU A 271 0.54 -46.23 0.79
N PHE A 272 -0.11 -46.53 -0.34
CA PHE A 272 -0.26 -45.58 -1.44
C PHE A 272 -1.08 -44.34 -1.03
N ALA A 273 -2.20 -44.52 -0.31
CA ALA A 273 -3.00 -43.41 0.20
C ALA A 273 -2.20 -42.53 1.19
N ALA A 274 -1.42 -43.14 2.09
CA ALA A 274 -0.55 -42.42 3.01
C ALA A 274 0.55 -41.63 2.27
N PHE A 275 1.23 -42.26 1.30
CA PHE A 275 2.23 -41.61 0.45
C PHE A 275 1.63 -40.43 -0.33
N MET A 276 0.47 -40.63 -0.95
CA MET A 276 -0.23 -39.57 -1.68
C MET A 276 -0.70 -38.44 -0.77
N GLY A 277 -1.14 -38.73 0.46
CA GLY A 277 -1.47 -37.73 1.48
C GLY A 277 -0.27 -36.87 1.89
N ILE A 278 0.89 -37.49 2.14
CA ILE A 278 2.15 -36.78 2.42
C ILE A 278 2.56 -35.92 1.22
N ARG A 279 2.50 -36.47 0.00
CA ARG A 279 2.89 -35.76 -1.22
C ARG A 279 1.94 -34.60 -1.53
N ALA A 280 0.63 -34.78 -1.32
CA ALA A 280 -0.35 -33.70 -1.40
C ALA A 280 0.00 -32.58 -0.41
N SER A 281 0.18 -32.91 0.87
CA SER A 281 0.53 -31.95 1.92
C SER A 281 1.78 -31.14 1.57
N LYS A 282 2.85 -31.80 1.10
CA LYS A 282 4.08 -31.13 0.62
C LYS A 282 3.82 -30.20 -0.57
N VAL A 283 3.08 -30.63 -1.58
CA VAL A 283 2.78 -29.81 -2.78
C VAL A 283 1.91 -28.59 -2.44
N PHE A 284 0.89 -28.75 -1.61
CA PHE A 284 0.05 -27.64 -1.13
C PHE A 284 0.84 -26.68 -0.23
N GLY A 285 1.66 -27.20 0.68
CA GLY A 285 2.52 -26.42 1.56
C GLY A 285 3.57 -25.61 0.80
N GLN A 286 4.27 -26.23 -0.15
CA GLN A 286 5.27 -25.58 -1.00
C GLN A 286 4.63 -24.45 -1.82
N ARG A 287 3.44 -24.65 -2.39
CA ARG A 287 2.73 -23.62 -3.16
C ARG A 287 2.27 -22.45 -2.30
N ARG A 288 1.74 -22.72 -1.10
CA ARG A 288 1.39 -21.65 -0.14
C ARG A 288 2.62 -20.87 0.31
N SER A 289 3.75 -21.54 0.51
CA SER A 289 5.02 -20.92 0.88
C SER A 289 5.57 -20.03 -0.25
N ALA A 290 5.49 -20.48 -1.51
CA ALA A 290 5.88 -19.66 -2.66
C ALA A 290 5.02 -18.39 -2.78
N GLN A 291 3.70 -18.48 -2.61
CA GLN A 291 2.82 -17.31 -2.63
C GLN A 291 3.07 -16.36 -1.44
N ALA A 292 3.31 -16.90 -0.24
CA ALA A 292 3.68 -16.08 0.91
C ALA A 292 5.03 -15.36 0.71
N LEU A 293 6.00 -16.02 0.06
CA LEU A 293 7.31 -15.45 -0.25
C LEU A 293 7.24 -14.36 -1.32
N GLU A 294 6.44 -14.54 -2.37
CA GLU A 294 6.21 -13.51 -3.40
C GLU A 294 5.50 -12.28 -2.81
N LEU A 295 4.50 -12.49 -1.94
CA LEU A 295 3.84 -11.42 -1.18
C LEU A 295 4.85 -10.65 -0.31
N ALA A 296 5.68 -11.37 0.46
CA ALA A 296 6.69 -10.77 1.32
C ALA A 296 7.75 -10.00 0.50
N HIS A 297 8.16 -10.53 -0.66
CA HIS A 297 9.10 -9.87 -1.56
C HIS A 297 8.51 -8.57 -2.13
N MET A 298 7.26 -8.61 -2.60
CA MET A 298 6.54 -7.43 -3.07
C MET A 298 6.43 -6.36 -1.98
N LEU A 299 6.02 -6.74 -0.76
CA LEU A 299 5.91 -5.82 0.37
C LEU A 299 7.26 -5.23 0.78
N TYR A 300 8.34 -6.01 0.76
CA TYR A 300 9.70 -5.53 1.05
C TYR A 300 10.14 -4.43 0.08
N TYR A 301 9.96 -4.62 -1.23
CA TYR A 301 10.38 -3.61 -2.21
C TYR A 301 9.40 -2.43 -2.37
N ARG A 302 8.14 -2.57 -1.93
CA ARG A 302 7.15 -1.48 -1.91
C ARG A 302 7.14 -0.68 -0.62
N SER A 303 7.49 -1.24 0.53
CA SER A 303 7.55 -0.50 1.80
C SER A 303 8.57 0.64 1.71
N THR A 304 8.26 1.79 2.32
CA THR A 304 9.14 2.97 2.33
C THR A 304 9.50 3.46 3.72
N SER A 305 8.59 3.32 4.69
CA SER A 305 8.78 3.78 6.06
C SER A 305 7.69 3.21 6.98
N ASN A 306 8.03 2.99 8.25
CA ASN A 306 7.11 2.46 9.27
C ASN A 306 6.97 3.41 10.47
N ASN A 307 5.84 3.37 11.19
CA ASN A 307 5.69 3.95 12.54
C ASN A 307 6.26 5.38 12.69
N SER A 308 7.22 5.61 13.60
CA SER A 308 7.81 6.93 13.84
C SER A 308 8.59 7.50 12.63
N GLU A 309 9.29 6.64 11.89
CA GLU A 309 9.97 7.01 10.65
C GLU A 309 8.98 7.57 9.62
N LEU A 310 7.80 6.94 9.48
CA LEU A 310 6.74 7.45 8.61
C LEU A 310 6.27 8.85 9.02
N LEU A 311 6.06 9.09 10.32
CA LEU A 311 5.66 10.42 10.81
C LEU A 311 6.71 11.48 10.46
N SER A 312 7.99 11.16 10.63
CA SER A 312 9.09 12.05 10.25
C SER A 312 9.17 12.29 8.74
N ALA A 313 8.99 11.24 7.93
CA ALA A 313 9.04 11.32 6.47
C ALA A 313 7.85 12.10 5.88
N LEU A 314 6.67 11.99 6.49
CA LEU A 314 5.50 12.80 6.11
C LEU A 314 5.69 14.28 6.48
N ALA A 315 6.26 14.57 7.65
CA ALA A 315 6.54 15.95 8.08
C ALA A 315 7.63 16.61 7.23
N LEU A 316 8.69 15.89 6.85
CA LEU A 316 9.70 16.35 5.89
C LEU A 316 9.05 16.60 4.53
N ARG A 317 8.23 15.67 4.05
CA ARG A 317 7.51 15.81 2.79
C ARG A 317 6.59 17.03 2.76
N ALA A 318 5.84 17.30 3.84
CA ALA A 318 5.02 18.51 3.94
C ALA A 318 5.86 19.79 3.79
N GLN A 319 7.05 19.84 4.42
CA GLN A 319 7.98 20.97 4.25
C GLN A 319 8.49 21.10 2.82
N GLU A 320 8.82 20.01 2.15
CA GLU A 320 9.23 20.06 0.74
C GLU A 320 8.15 20.65 -0.17
N GLU A 321 6.88 20.27 0.03
CA GLU A 321 5.78 20.79 -0.78
C GLU A 321 5.49 22.26 -0.48
N HIS A 322 5.59 22.70 0.78
CA HIS A 322 5.53 24.12 1.14
C HIS A 322 6.62 24.96 0.47
N ILE A 323 7.87 24.48 0.49
CA ILE A 323 9.01 25.21 -0.06
C ILE A 323 8.79 25.39 -1.57
N LYS A 324 8.27 24.36 -2.26
CA LYS A 324 7.87 24.47 -3.66
C LYS A 324 6.74 25.48 -3.86
N GLU A 325 5.70 25.47 -3.03
CA GLU A 325 4.62 26.47 -3.08
C GLU A 325 5.14 27.90 -2.91
N ALA A 326 5.97 28.15 -1.89
CA ALA A 326 6.51 29.48 -1.60
C ALA A 326 7.49 29.97 -2.68
N LEU A 327 8.33 29.08 -3.23
CA LEU A 327 9.23 29.41 -4.35
C LEU A 327 8.45 29.69 -5.65
N LEU A 328 7.38 28.94 -5.94
CA LEU A 328 6.50 29.21 -7.07
C LEU A 328 5.74 30.54 -6.88
N ALA A 329 5.19 30.81 -5.69
CA ALA A 329 4.60 32.12 -5.39
C ALA A 329 5.60 33.26 -5.60
N HIS A 330 6.80 33.17 -5.01
CA HIS A 330 7.81 34.23 -5.10
C HIS A 330 8.24 34.49 -6.55
N SER A 331 8.56 33.44 -7.30
CA SER A 331 9.04 33.54 -8.69
C SER A 331 7.99 34.02 -9.67
N PHE A 332 6.70 33.71 -9.48
CA PHE A 332 5.63 34.18 -10.35
C PHE A 332 5.14 35.58 -9.98
N LEU A 333 5.05 35.94 -8.69
CA LEU A 333 4.68 37.31 -8.28
C LEU A 333 5.66 38.36 -8.82
N GLY A 334 6.96 38.04 -8.87
CA GLY A 334 7.97 38.91 -9.51
C GLY A 334 7.78 39.11 -11.01
N ARG A 335 6.93 38.30 -11.67
CA ARG A 335 6.57 38.40 -13.10
C ARG A 335 5.18 38.98 -13.34
N GLN A 336 4.44 39.37 -12.28
CA GLN A 336 3.08 39.89 -12.43
C GLN A 336 3.08 41.20 -13.23
N PRO A 337 2.37 41.30 -14.38
CA PRO A 337 2.30 42.54 -15.14
C PRO A 337 1.70 43.68 -14.31
N GLY A 338 2.43 44.80 -14.22
CA GLY A 338 2.04 45.95 -13.38
C GLY A 338 2.34 45.79 -11.87
N GLY A 339 2.86 44.65 -11.43
CA GLY A 339 3.05 44.34 -10.00
C GLY A 339 1.75 44.02 -9.26
N PRO A 340 1.80 43.87 -7.92
CA PRO A 340 0.65 43.45 -7.11
C PRO A 340 -0.38 44.59 -6.92
N GLN A 341 -1.16 44.88 -7.96
CA GLN A 341 -2.20 45.92 -7.95
C GLN A 341 -3.64 45.39 -7.78
N GLY A 342 -3.81 44.06 -7.68
CA GLY A 342 -5.13 43.42 -7.48
C GLY A 342 -5.45 43.13 -6.02
N THR A 343 -6.69 42.72 -5.74
CA THR A 343 -7.02 42.13 -4.43
C THR A 343 -6.18 40.87 -4.16
N PRO A 344 -6.00 40.46 -2.88
CA PRO A 344 -5.31 39.20 -2.57
C PRO A 344 -5.95 37.98 -3.24
N GLU A 345 -7.26 37.98 -3.42
CA GLU A 345 -7.96 36.90 -4.13
C GLU A 345 -7.66 36.88 -5.63
N GLU A 346 -7.71 38.02 -6.32
CA GLU A 346 -7.38 38.11 -7.75
C GLU A 346 -5.93 37.72 -8.00
N THR A 347 -5.02 38.22 -7.17
CA THR A 347 -3.61 37.84 -7.16
C THR A 347 -3.46 36.32 -6.97
N SER A 348 -4.25 35.72 -6.07
CA SER A 348 -4.23 34.27 -5.85
C SER A 348 -4.78 33.45 -7.02
N ARG A 349 -5.85 33.93 -7.68
CA ARG A 349 -6.47 33.27 -8.84
C ARG A 349 -5.56 33.34 -10.05
N TRP A 350 -4.93 34.50 -10.30
CA TRP A 350 -3.91 34.69 -11.33
C TRP A 350 -2.69 33.81 -11.08
N LEU A 351 -2.12 33.85 -9.86
CA LEU A 351 -0.98 33.00 -9.49
C LEU A 351 -1.30 31.52 -9.72
N GLN A 352 -2.51 31.08 -9.39
CA GLN A 352 -2.94 29.71 -9.64
C GLN A 352 -2.97 29.39 -11.15
N SER A 353 -3.62 30.19 -11.98
CA SER A 353 -3.68 29.91 -13.43
C SER A 353 -2.32 29.93 -14.12
N GLU A 354 -1.42 30.84 -13.73
CA GLU A 354 -0.07 30.93 -14.30
C GLU A 354 0.81 29.75 -13.88
N VAL A 355 0.74 29.32 -12.62
CA VAL A 355 1.52 28.16 -12.14
C VAL A 355 0.98 26.86 -12.70
N GLU A 356 -0.35 26.67 -12.78
CA GLU A 356 -0.97 25.48 -13.36
C GLU A 356 -0.67 25.35 -14.87
N SER A 357 -0.77 26.45 -15.62
CA SER A 357 -0.46 26.46 -17.05
C SER A 357 1.03 26.22 -17.33
N TRP A 358 1.94 26.82 -16.54
CA TRP A 358 3.38 26.56 -16.64
C TRP A 358 3.74 25.12 -16.26
N LEU A 359 3.16 24.56 -15.20
CA LEU A 359 3.38 23.15 -14.83
C LEU A 359 2.91 22.20 -15.94
N LEU A 360 1.73 22.46 -16.51
CA LEU A 360 1.22 21.68 -17.64
C LEU A 360 2.15 21.78 -18.86
N ALA A 361 2.66 22.97 -19.19
CA ALA A 361 3.57 23.19 -20.30
C ALA A 361 4.96 22.54 -20.11
N GLN A 362 5.51 22.57 -18.89
CA GLN A 362 6.84 22.02 -18.60
C GLN A 362 6.85 20.51 -18.32
N SER A 363 5.81 19.98 -17.66
CA SER A 363 5.79 18.58 -17.19
C SER A 363 4.73 17.71 -17.86
N GLY A 364 3.86 18.27 -18.71
CA GLY A 364 2.74 17.55 -19.33
C GLY A 364 1.70 17.02 -18.34
N CYS A 365 1.72 17.48 -17.07
CA CYS A 365 0.85 16.96 -16.02
C CYS A 365 -0.20 18.01 -15.61
N ASP A 366 -1.47 17.59 -15.56
CA ASP A 366 -2.56 18.35 -14.92
C ASP A 366 -2.36 18.32 -13.39
N VAL A 367 -1.75 19.38 -12.85
CA VAL A 367 -1.46 19.58 -11.43
C VAL A 367 -2.32 20.72 -10.91
N THR A 368 -3.02 20.52 -9.80
CA THR A 368 -3.79 21.58 -9.13
C THR A 368 -2.92 22.32 -8.14
N PHE A 369 -2.66 23.61 -8.39
CA PHE A 369 -1.97 24.51 -7.48
C PHE A 369 -2.96 25.18 -6.53
N ASN A 370 -2.48 25.86 -5.49
CA ASN A 370 -3.35 26.65 -4.62
C ASN A 370 -2.77 28.03 -4.35
N GLY A 371 -3.21 29.00 -5.15
CA GLY A 371 -2.78 30.39 -5.02
C GLY A 371 -2.92 30.96 -3.60
N PRO A 372 -4.09 30.90 -2.94
CA PRO A 372 -4.30 31.52 -1.63
C PRO A 372 -3.31 31.03 -0.55
N ARG A 373 -3.01 29.73 -0.59
CA ARG A 373 -2.11 29.04 0.33
C ARG A 373 -0.64 29.38 0.08
N ALA A 374 -0.22 29.37 -1.18
CA ALA A 374 1.13 29.73 -1.56
C ALA A 374 1.43 31.21 -1.22
N LEU A 375 0.45 32.11 -1.36
CA LEU A 375 0.51 33.49 -0.87
C LEU A 375 0.63 33.55 0.67
N ALA A 376 -0.17 32.79 1.41
CA ALA A 376 -0.10 32.74 2.87
C ALA A 376 1.26 32.22 3.37
N HIS A 377 1.85 31.23 2.69
CA HIS A 377 3.20 30.76 2.96
C HIS A 377 4.26 31.82 2.70
N LEU A 378 4.17 32.53 1.58
CA LEU A 378 5.08 33.63 1.28
C LEU A 378 4.97 34.75 2.31
N GLN A 379 3.75 35.16 2.68
CA GLN A 379 3.50 36.17 3.73
C GLN A 379 4.04 35.76 5.10
N ALA A 380 3.96 34.48 5.46
CA ALA A 380 4.54 33.96 6.71
C ALA A 380 6.08 33.98 6.71
N LEU A 381 6.71 33.90 5.52
CA LEU A 381 8.15 33.99 5.36
C LEU A 381 8.67 35.43 5.24
N THR A 382 7.89 36.36 4.68
CA THR A 382 8.28 37.78 4.51
C THR A 382 8.87 38.45 5.76
N PRO A 383 8.31 38.33 6.99
CA PRO A 383 8.93 38.91 8.19
C PRO A 383 10.27 38.25 8.56
N SER A 384 10.54 37.03 8.09
CA SER A 384 11.83 36.34 8.25
C SER A 384 12.87 36.81 7.22
N PHE A 385 12.42 37.26 6.04
CA PHE A 385 13.26 37.73 4.94
C PHE A 385 13.74 39.20 5.08
N GLY A 386 13.52 39.84 6.24
CA GLY A 386 13.81 41.26 6.47
C GLY A 386 15.26 41.73 6.21
N LEU A 387 16.22 40.82 6.00
CA LEU A 387 17.62 41.12 5.64
C LEU A 387 18.23 40.05 4.68
N PHE A 388 17.47 39.49 3.73
CA PHE A 388 18.04 38.55 2.74
C PHE A 388 17.44 38.73 1.33
N PRO A 389 18.25 38.73 0.25
CA PRO A 389 19.70 38.49 0.22
C PRO A 389 20.52 39.69 0.72
N PRO A 390 21.76 39.48 1.19
CA PRO A 390 22.73 40.57 1.29
C PRO A 390 22.93 41.19 -0.11
N PRO A 391 23.28 42.48 -0.23
CA PRO A 391 23.37 43.20 -1.51
C PRO A 391 24.48 42.70 -2.47
N GLU A 392 25.16 41.60 -2.15
CA GLU A 392 26.24 40.97 -2.91
C GLU A 392 25.97 39.47 -3.13
N LEU A 393 24.87 39.15 -3.80
CA LEU A 393 24.71 37.85 -4.47
C LEU A 393 25.08 38.07 -5.94
N PRO A 394 26.21 37.54 -6.44
CA PRO A 394 26.66 37.82 -7.80
C PRO A 394 25.60 37.41 -8.82
N GLN A 395 25.35 38.29 -9.79
CA GLN A 395 24.43 38.01 -10.88
C GLN A 395 24.95 36.77 -11.62
N LEU A 396 24.12 35.73 -11.70
CA LEU A 396 24.39 34.57 -12.54
C LEU A 396 24.32 35.03 -14.00
N ASP A 397 25.47 35.18 -14.65
CA ASP A 397 25.59 35.62 -16.04
C ASP A 397 24.65 34.79 -16.94
N PRO A 398 23.69 35.41 -17.66
CA PRO A 398 22.71 34.68 -18.49
C PRO A 398 23.28 33.92 -19.70
N LEU A 399 24.61 33.90 -19.89
CA LEU A 399 25.28 33.48 -21.13
C LEU A 399 25.55 31.96 -21.27
N VAL A 400 24.95 31.11 -20.42
CA VAL A 400 25.07 29.64 -20.54
C VAL A 400 23.85 28.99 -21.19
N LEU A 401 22.82 29.77 -21.58
CA LEU A 401 21.77 29.28 -22.50
C LEU A 401 22.24 29.43 -23.95
N GLY A 402 23.17 28.57 -24.36
CA GLY A 402 23.78 28.58 -25.70
C GLY A 402 22.75 28.39 -26.80
N THR A 403 22.39 29.48 -27.49
CA THR A 403 21.62 29.43 -28.74
C THR A 403 22.60 29.31 -29.90
N PRO A 404 22.50 28.29 -30.78
CA PRO A 404 23.52 28.03 -31.78
C PRO A 404 23.34 28.91 -33.03
N GLU A 405 24.08 30.01 -33.12
CA GLU A 405 24.27 30.73 -34.38
C GLU A 405 25.60 30.37 -35.06
N ALA A 406 25.45 29.99 -36.32
CA ALA A 406 26.50 29.90 -37.33
C ALA A 406 26.22 30.98 -38.40
N PRO A 407 27.07 31.22 -39.42
CA PRO A 407 28.54 31.08 -39.47
C PRO A 407 29.22 32.31 -40.13
N GLN A 408 30.39 32.74 -39.63
CA GLN A 408 31.40 33.47 -40.42
C GLN A 408 32.78 32.98 -39.94
N ALA A 409 33.64 32.29 -40.72
CA ALA A 409 34.15 32.54 -42.06
C ALA A 409 35.14 33.72 -42.13
N ALA A 410 36.39 33.52 -41.68
CA ALA A 410 37.62 33.93 -42.39
C ALA A 410 38.90 33.59 -41.58
N LEU A 411 40.01 33.36 -42.29
CA LEU A 411 41.42 33.27 -41.82
C LEU A 411 41.75 32.08 -40.88
N GLY A 412 42.83 31.31 -41.08
CA GLY A 412 43.89 31.41 -42.09
C GLY A 412 45.26 31.15 -41.49
N SER A 413 45.70 29.89 -41.42
CA SER A 413 47.09 29.43 -41.21
C SER A 413 47.09 27.89 -41.31
N SER A 414 47.59 27.29 -42.39
CA SER A 414 49.00 26.99 -42.68
C SER A 414 49.61 25.90 -41.76
N TYR A 415 49.45 24.64 -42.21
CA TYR A 415 50.43 23.52 -42.32
C TYR A 415 51.61 23.41 -41.30
N PRO A 416 52.08 22.18 -40.94
CA PRO A 416 52.31 21.09 -41.90
C PRO A 416 52.11 19.63 -41.46
N SER A 417 52.13 18.73 -42.45
CA SER A 417 52.35 17.28 -42.33
C SER A 417 53.84 16.96 -42.10
N PRO A 418 54.19 15.73 -41.67
CA PRO A 418 54.32 14.62 -42.63
C PRO A 418 53.28 13.51 -42.46
#